data_AF-A0A1L9GRN5-F1
#
_entry.id   AF-A0A1L9GRN5-F1
#
_cell.length_a   1.000
_cell.length_b   1.000
_cell.length_c   1.000
_cell.angle_alpha   90.00
_cell.angle_beta   90.00
_cell.angle_gamma   90.00
#
_symmetry.space_group_name_H-M   'P 1'
#
loop_
_entity.id
_entity.type
_entity.pdbx_description
1 polymer ?
#
loop_
_entity_poly.entity_id
_entity_poly.type
_entity_poly.pdbx_seq_one_letter_code
_entity_poly.pdbx_strand_id
1 'polypeptide(L)'
;MSSSITKTIFFSKPMIMLEIAAVVVFGFYVGKAVLEKRAIQAQIATLELDISKLEHEKDSLGALIEYAKTDSFVQKEAREKLNLTAQGESVVVIPEIDSGTSVAVEESSVKAHNGSILGESNVKIWWEYFFDYSELSSQSNAQESQ
;
A
#
# COMPACT_ATOMS: atom_id res chain seq x y z
N MET A 1 -21.51 71.04 -27.40
CA MET A 1 -22.46 71.13 -26.27
C MET A 1 -23.27 69.85 -26.20
N SER A 2 -22.92 68.88 -25.35
CA SER A 2 -23.80 67.83 -24.80
C SER A 2 -22.95 66.75 -24.13
N SER A 3 -22.75 66.83 -22.82
CA SER A 3 -22.28 65.68 -22.01
C SER A 3 -22.62 65.82 -20.52
N SER A 4 -23.71 66.51 -20.19
CA SER A 4 -24.12 66.74 -18.79
C SER A 4 -25.41 66.01 -18.43
N ILE A 5 -26.26 65.69 -19.41
CA ILE A 5 -27.57 65.05 -19.20
C ILE A 5 -27.44 63.52 -19.01
N THR A 6 -26.50 62.88 -19.71
CA THR A 6 -26.24 61.44 -19.53
C THR A 6 -25.61 61.12 -18.18
N LYS A 7 -24.85 62.06 -17.60
CA LYS A 7 -24.21 61.89 -16.28
C LYS A 7 -25.20 62.00 -15.12
N THR A 8 -26.24 62.83 -15.24
CA THR A 8 -27.26 63.01 -14.18
C THR A 8 -28.32 61.92 -14.14
N ILE A 9 -28.63 61.30 -15.28
CA ILE A 9 -29.56 60.16 -15.34
C ILE A 9 -28.89 58.91 -14.75
N PHE A 10 -27.62 58.65 -15.12
CA PHE A 10 -26.86 57.49 -14.63
C PHE A 10 -26.43 57.54 -13.16
N PHE A 11 -26.30 58.72 -12.53
CA PHE A 11 -25.90 58.85 -11.12
C PHE A 11 -27.08 59.12 -10.15
N SER A 12 -28.31 58.86 -10.58
CA SER A 12 -29.49 59.00 -9.71
C SER A 12 -29.68 57.75 -8.83
N LYS A 13 -29.98 57.96 -7.53
CA LYS A 13 -30.19 56.87 -6.53
C LYS A 13 -31.09 55.71 -7.01
N PRO A 14 -32.23 55.94 -7.70
CA PRO A 14 -33.06 54.83 -8.17
C PRO A 14 -32.47 54.07 -9.38
N MET A 15 -31.68 54.73 -10.24
CA MET A 15 -31.04 54.06 -11.38
C MET A 15 -29.91 53.13 -10.93
N ILE A 16 -29.14 53.55 -9.93
CA ILE A 16 -28.15 52.68 -9.26
C ILE A 16 -28.84 51.49 -8.59
N MET A 17 -29.99 51.69 -7.96
CA MET A 17 -30.75 50.62 -7.32
C MET A 17 -31.26 49.58 -8.36
N LEU A 18 -31.73 50.05 -9.52
CA LEU A 18 -32.11 49.20 -10.65
C LEU A 18 -30.93 48.38 -11.19
N GLU A 19 -29.76 49.01 -11.34
CA GLU A 19 -28.54 48.33 -11.80
C GLU A 19 -28.11 47.24 -10.80
N ILE A 20 -28.09 47.56 -9.50
CA ILE A 20 -27.79 46.59 -8.45
C ILE A 20 -28.79 45.43 -8.48
N ALA A 21 -30.10 45.73 -8.62
CA ALA A 21 -31.12 44.70 -8.72
C ALA A 21 -30.90 43.77 -9.93
N ALA A 22 -30.54 44.34 -11.09
CA ALA A 22 -30.21 43.55 -12.28
C ALA A 22 -28.99 42.64 -12.06
N VAL A 23 -27.93 43.15 -11.42
CA VAL A 23 -26.74 42.36 -11.07
C VAL A 23 -27.07 41.24 -10.08
N VAL A 24 -27.90 41.50 -9.08
CA VAL A 24 -28.33 40.49 -8.10
C VAL A 24 -29.14 39.38 -8.77
N VAL A 25 -30.09 39.73 -9.63
CA VAL A 25 -30.90 38.74 -10.37
C VAL A 25 -30.01 37.92 -11.30
N PHE A 26 -29.12 38.57 -12.06
CA PHE A 26 -28.20 37.86 -12.95
C PHE A 26 -27.25 36.95 -12.17
N GLY A 27 -26.69 37.45 -11.07
CA GLY A 27 -25.84 36.68 -10.16
C GLY A 27 -26.55 35.48 -9.55
N PHE A 28 -27.83 35.60 -9.20
CA PHE A 28 -28.63 34.49 -8.70
C PHE A 28 -28.83 33.39 -9.76
N TYR A 29 -29.16 33.77 -11.00
CA TYR A 29 -29.32 32.82 -12.11
C TYR A 29 -28.01 32.08 -12.42
N VAL A 30 -26.90 32.80 -12.53
CA VAL A 30 -25.57 32.20 -12.80
C VAL A 30 -25.10 31.35 -11.62
N GLY A 31 -25.31 31.82 -10.39
CA GLY A 31 -24.91 31.10 -9.18
C GLY A 31 -25.55 29.73 -9.08
N LYS A 32 -26.86 29.61 -9.34
CA LYS A 32 -27.56 28.31 -9.37
C LYS A 32 -26.99 27.38 -10.45
N ALA A 33 -26.78 27.89 -11.66
CA ALA A 33 -26.27 27.09 -12.77
C ALA A 33 -24.85 26.54 -12.51
N VAL A 34 -23.99 27.32 -11.85
CA VAL A 34 -22.62 26.89 -11.50
C VAL A 34 -22.63 25.79 -10.44
N LEU A 35 -23.53 25.87 -9.45
CA LEU A 35 -23.67 24.84 -8.42
C LEU A 35 -24.15 23.50 -9.02
N GLU A 36 -25.16 23.54 -9.89
CA GLU A 36 -25.66 22.34 -10.57
C GLU A 36 -24.60 21.72 -11.49
N LYS A 37 -23.88 22.54 -12.25
CA LYS A 37 -22.79 22.06 -13.12
C LYS A 37 -21.68 21.39 -12.31
N ARG A 38 -21.31 21.92 -11.14
CA ARG A 38 -20.30 21.30 -10.27
C ARG A 38 -20.75 19.95 -9.72
N ALA A 39 -22.02 19.83 -9.33
CA ALA A 39 -22.56 18.55 -8.85
C ALA A 39 -22.56 17.49 -9.96
N ILE A 40 -22.86 17.86 -11.20
CA ILE A 40 -22.81 16.96 -12.36
C ILE A 40 -21.35 16.55 -12.68
N GLN A 41 -20.41 17.50 -12.68
CA GLN A 41 -19.00 17.21 -12.91
C GLN A 41 -18.40 16.29 -11.84
N ALA A 42 -18.78 16.47 -10.58
CA ALA A 42 -18.36 15.58 -9.51
C ALA A 42 -18.89 14.16 -9.73
N GLN A 43 -20.15 14.01 -10.16
CA GLN A 43 -20.72 12.70 -10.50
C GLN A 43 -19.97 12.05 -11.67
N ILE A 44 -19.66 12.80 -12.73
CA ILE A 44 -18.87 12.30 -13.86
C ILE A 44 -17.50 11.80 -13.40
N ALA A 45 -16.79 12.59 -12.58
CA ALA A 45 -15.49 12.20 -12.05
C ALA A 45 -15.55 10.93 -11.19
N THR A 46 -16.60 10.77 -10.37
CA THR A 46 -16.83 9.53 -9.61
C THR A 46 -17.09 8.35 -10.53
N LEU A 47 -17.96 8.52 -11.54
CA LEU A 47 -18.26 7.45 -12.51
C LEU A 47 -17.01 7.03 -13.30
N GLU A 48 -16.16 7.97 -13.71
CA GLU A 48 -14.90 7.68 -14.40
C GLU A 48 -13.93 6.89 -13.50
N LEU A 49 -13.86 7.26 -12.22
CA LEU A 49 -13.05 6.53 -11.24
C LEU A 49 -13.56 5.11 -11.03
N ASP A 50 -14.88 4.93 -10.94
CA ASP A 50 -15.51 3.61 -10.80
C ASP A 50 -15.24 2.73 -12.02
N ILE A 51 -15.30 3.29 -13.24
CA ILE A 51 -14.95 2.57 -14.48
C ILE A 51 -13.49 2.11 -14.44
N SER A 52 -12.56 3.02 -14.11
CA SER A 52 -11.14 2.69 -14.04
C SER A 52 -10.85 1.60 -13.00
N LYS A 53 -11.53 1.64 -11.85
CA LYS A 53 -11.43 0.60 -10.83
C LYS A 53 -11.96 -0.74 -11.34
N LEU A 54 -13.11 -0.75 -12.01
CA LEU A 54 -13.69 -1.97 -12.59
C LEU A 54 -12.79 -2.57 -13.68
N GLU A 55 -12.18 -1.76 -14.53
CA GLU A 55 -11.23 -2.21 -15.54
C GLU A 55 -10.00 -2.87 -14.89
N HIS A 56 -9.43 -2.23 -13.87
CA HIS A 56 -8.31 -2.81 -13.13
C HIS A 56 -8.69 -4.13 -12.43
N GLU A 57 -9.88 -4.19 -11.82
CA GLU A 57 -10.40 -5.43 -11.24
C GLU A 57 -10.53 -6.52 -12.33
N LYS A 58 -11.15 -6.20 -13.47
CA LYS A 58 -11.30 -7.13 -14.59
C LYS A 58 -9.96 -7.70 -15.07
N ASP A 59 -8.94 -6.85 -15.19
CA ASP A 59 -7.61 -7.25 -15.63
C ASP A 59 -6.90 -8.12 -14.59
N SER A 60 -7.03 -7.77 -13.31
CA SER A 60 -6.49 -8.59 -12.21
C SER A 60 -7.15 -9.98 -12.16
N LEU A 61 -8.48 -10.07 -12.30
CA LEU A 61 -9.19 -11.34 -12.37
C LEU A 61 -8.78 -12.14 -13.61
N GLY A 62 -8.57 -11.46 -14.75
CA GLY A 62 -8.04 -12.07 -15.96
C GLY A 62 -6.67 -12.72 -15.74
N ALA A 63 -5.75 -12.00 -15.10
CA ALA A 63 -4.41 -12.51 -14.77
C ALA A 63 -4.48 -13.70 -13.79
N LEU A 64 -5.38 -13.67 -12.82
CA LEU A 64 -5.61 -14.79 -11.90
C LEU A 64 -6.14 -16.03 -12.62
N ILE A 65 -7.10 -15.84 -13.54
CA ILE A 65 -7.63 -16.94 -14.36
C ILE A 65 -6.53 -17.52 -15.24
N GLU A 66 -5.68 -16.68 -15.82
CA GLU A 66 -4.56 -17.12 -16.64
C GLU A 66 -3.54 -17.90 -15.80
N TYR A 67 -3.15 -17.39 -14.64
CA TYR A 67 -2.29 -18.09 -13.68
C TYR A 67 -2.88 -19.45 -13.26
N ALA A 68 -4.17 -19.51 -12.95
CA ALA A 68 -4.84 -20.76 -12.58
C ALA A 68 -4.86 -21.80 -13.72
N LYS A 69 -4.74 -21.37 -14.98
CA LYS A 69 -4.64 -22.27 -16.15
C LYS A 69 -3.21 -22.75 -16.41
N THR A 70 -2.20 -22.18 -15.76
CA THR A 70 -0.81 -22.57 -16.00
C THR A 70 -0.45 -23.89 -15.31
N ASP A 71 0.47 -24.63 -15.92
CA ASP A 71 0.99 -25.90 -15.37
C ASP A 71 1.70 -25.71 -14.03
N SER A 72 2.20 -24.50 -13.73
CA SER A 72 2.82 -24.18 -12.43
C SER A 72 1.80 -24.17 -11.30
N PHE A 73 0.57 -23.69 -11.54
CA PHE A 73 -0.51 -23.77 -10.56
C PHE A 73 -0.94 -25.23 -10.34
N VAL A 74 -1.03 -26.03 -11.40
CA VAL A 74 -1.33 -27.47 -11.31
C VAL A 74 -0.24 -28.22 -10.53
N GLN A 75 1.04 -27.93 -10.78
CA GLN A 75 2.13 -28.51 -10.00
C GLN A 75 2.10 -28.10 -8.54
N LYS A 76 1.78 -26.83 -8.25
CA LYS A 76 1.67 -26.34 -6.87
C LYS A 76 0.54 -27.05 -6.11
N GLU A 77 -0.64 -27.12 -6.71
CA GLU A 77 -1.79 -27.83 -6.14
C GLU A 77 -1.54 -29.34 -6.00
N ALA A 78 -0.82 -29.96 -6.95
CA ALA A 78 -0.43 -31.38 -6.85
C ALA A 78 0.57 -31.62 -5.70
N ARG A 79 1.55 -30.74 -5.51
CA ARG A 79 2.48 -30.81 -4.37
C ARG A 79 1.73 -30.65 -3.05
N GLU A 80 0.83 -29.68 -2.95
CA GLU A 80 0.10 -29.37 -1.70
C GLU A 80 -0.97 -30.42 -1.36
N LYS A 81 -1.74 -30.90 -2.33
CA LYS A 81 -2.86 -31.81 -2.07
C LYS A 81 -2.51 -33.28 -2.15
N LEU A 82 -1.53 -33.64 -2.96
CA LEU A 82 -1.19 -35.03 -3.24
C LEU A 82 0.19 -35.42 -2.69
N ASN A 83 0.90 -34.50 -2.02
CA ASN A 83 2.32 -34.64 -1.64
C ASN A 83 3.16 -35.17 -2.82
N LEU A 84 2.76 -34.84 -4.06
CA LEU A 84 3.40 -35.37 -5.26
C LEU A 84 4.71 -34.63 -5.49
N THR A 85 5.81 -35.37 -5.42
CA THR A 85 7.12 -34.92 -5.89
C THR A 85 7.22 -35.01 -7.42
N ALA A 86 8.02 -34.14 -8.02
CA ALA A 86 8.18 -34.13 -9.49
C ALA A 86 8.78 -35.44 -10.00
N GLN A 87 8.54 -35.80 -11.27
CA GLN A 87 9.17 -36.97 -11.90
C GLN A 87 10.71 -36.81 -11.85
N GLY A 88 11.36 -37.54 -10.93
CA GLY A 88 12.82 -37.51 -10.73
C GLY A 88 13.30 -37.14 -9.32
N GLU A 89 12.41 -36.82 -8.38
CA GLU A 89 12.76 -36.47 -6.99
C GLU A 89 12.59 -37.67 -6.04
N SER A 90 13.68 -38.11 -5.39
CA SER A 90 13.70 -39.27 -4.48
C SER A 90 13.29 -38.86 -3.07
N VAL A 91 12.10 -39.28 -2.64
CA VAL A 91 11.62 -39.08 -1.26
C VAL A 91 12.30 -40.09 -0.33
N VAL A 92 13.15 -39.61 0.57
CA VAL A 92 13.68 -40.42 1.67
C VAL A 92 12.77 -40.22 2.88
N VAL A 93 11.96 -41.25 3.18
CA VAL A 93 11.20 -41.30 4.43
C VAL A 93 12.16 -41.73 5.53
N ILE A 94 12.52 -40.82 6.44
CA ILE A 94 13.26 -41.17 7.66
C ILE A 94 12.23 -41.73 8.65
N PRO A 95 12.26 -43.03 9.00
CA PRO A 95 11.42 -43.54 10.07
C PRO A 95 11.81 -42.82 11.36
N GLU A 96 10.82 -42.29 12.08
CA GLU A 96 11.01 -41.87 13.46
C GLU A 96 11.58 -43.06 14.22
N ILE A 97 12.82 -42.91 14.64
CA ILE A 97 13.47 -43.87 15.51
C ILE A 97 12.72 -43.72 16.83
N ASP A 98 11.84 -44.68 17.12
CA ASP A 98 11.24 -44.82 18.43
C ASP A 98 12.32 -44.60 19.48
N SER A 99 12.13 -43.55 20.28
CA SER A 99 13.04 -43.13 21.33
C SER A 99 13.09 -44.22 22.41
N GLY A 100 13.89 -45.24 22.15
CA GLY A 100 13.86 -46.48 22.91
C GLY A 100 15.02 -47.40 22.59
N THR A 101 16.19 -46.87 22.21
CA THR A 101 17.45 -47.62 22.28
C THR A 101 18.57 -46.68 22.69
N SER A 102 18.87 -46.77 23.99
CA SER A 102 20.08 -46.25 24.61
C SER A 102 21.31 -46.83 23.89
N VAL A 103 22.00 -46.00 23.12
CA VAL A 103 23.40 -46.22 22.78
C VAL A 103 24.19 -45.18 23.58
N ALA A 104 24.86 -45.67 24.61
CA ALA A 104 25.81 -44.90 25.40
C ALA A 104 26.95 -44.41 24.49
N VAL A 105 27.11 -43.09 24.41
CA VAL A 105 28.36 -42.47 24.00
C VAL A 105 28.71 -41.45 25.07
N GLU A 106 29.80 -41.72 25.78
CA GLU A 106 30.34 -40.86 26.81
C GLU A 106 30.96 -39.59 26.22
N GLU A 107 30.63 -38.49 26.90
CA GLU A 107 31.49 -37.38 27.29
C GLU A 107 32.34 -36.66 26.23
N SER A 108 31.88 -35.46 25.86
CA SER A 108 32.78 -34.31 25.76
C SER A 108 32.05 -33.02 26.11
N SER A 109 32.52 -32.44 27.20
CA SER A 109 32.11 -31.20 27.81
C SER A 109 32.36 -30.00 26.89
N VAL A 110 31.28 -29.35 26.45
CA VAL A 110 31.34 -27.96 26.02
C VAL A 110 30.43 -27.17 26.94
N LYS A 111 31.05 -26.24 27.66
CA LYS A 111 30.45 -25.38 28.68
C LYS A 111 29.15 -24.75 28.20
N ALA A 112 28.14 -24.89 29.03
CA ALA A 112 26.92 -24.10 29.00
C ALA A 112 27.26 -22.60 28.96
N HIS A 113 26.91 -21.92 27.87
CA HIS A 113 26.48 -20.52 28.01
C HIS A 113 24.99 -20.57 28.35
N ASN A 114 24.75 -20.45 29.65
CA ASN A 114 23.43 -20.40 30.25
C ASN A 114 22.81 -19.04 29.90
N GLY A 115 22.05 -18.99 28.82
CA GLY A 115 21.17 -17.87 28.48
C GLY A 115 19.78 -18.44 28.20
N SER A 116 18.90 -18.35 29.20
CA SER A 116 17.54 -18.88 29.21
C SER A 116 16.77 -18.70 27.89
N ILE A 117 16.47 -19.80 27.18
CA ILE A 117 15.49 -19.84 26.07
C ILE A 117 14.05 -19.83 26.63
N LEU A 118 13.81 -19.07 27.70
CA LEU A 118 12.50 -18.79 28.27
C LEU A 118 12.51 -17.37 28.84
N GLY A 119 12.05 -16.41 28.04
CA GLY A 119 11.73 -15.07 28.56
C GLY A 119 12.30 -13.87 27.81
N GLU A 120 12.98 -14.04 26.67
CA GLU A 120 13.33 -12.91 25.82
C GLU A 120 12.43 -12.90 24.58
N SER A 121 11.63 -11.83 24.46
CA SER A 121 10.78 -11.59 23.29
C SER A 121 11.64 -11.61 22.04
N ASN A 122 11.19 -12.33 21.00
CA ASN A 122 11.87 -12.38 19.70
C ASN A 122 12.23 -10.98 19.19
N VAL A 123 11.41 -9.97 19.50
CA VAL A 123 11.66 -8.56 19.15
C VAL A 123 13.00 -8.03 19.66
N LYS A 124 13.46 -8.46 20.84
CA LYS A 124 14.75 -8.05 21.42
C LYS A 124 15.93 -8.57 20.59
N ILE A 125 15.87 -9.84 20.18
CA ILE A 125 16.88 -10.48 19.33
C ILE A 125 17.00 -9.74 17.99
N TRP A 126 15.86 -9.41 17.37
CA TRP A 126 15.85 -8.66 16.12
C TRP A 126 16.40 -7.24 16.31
N TRP A 127 16.11 -6.57 17.42
CA TRP A 127 16.62 -5.22 17.66
C TRP A 127 18.15 -5.19 17.82
N GLU A 128 18.71 -6.12 18.60
CA GLU A 128 20.16 -6.24 18.79
C GLU A 128 20.88 -6.52 17.45
N TYR A 129 20.32 -7.39 16.61
CA TYR A 129 20.91 -7.71 15.31
C TYR A 129 20.96 -6.53 14.33
N PHE A 130 19.92 -5.70 14.28
CA PHE A 130 19.81 -4.63 13.30
C PHE A 130 20.45 -3.30 13.74
N PHE A 131 20.53 -3.04 15.05
CA PHE A 131 20.89 -1.72 15.56
C PHE A 131 22.15 -1.67 16.41
N ASP A 132 22.72 -2.81 16.83
CA ASP A 132 23.99 -2.84 17.55
C ASP A 132 25.21 -2.95 16.62
N TYR A 133 25.25 -2.07 15.61
CA TYR A 133 26.42 -1.85 14.75
C TYR A 133 27.39 -0.79 15.33
N SER A 134 27.32 -0.55 16.64
CA SER A 134 28.03 0.56 17.31
C SER A 134 29.54 0.37 17.44
N GLU A 135 30.05 -0.86 17.37
CA GLU A 135 31.46 -1.16 17.68
C GLU A 135 32.37 -1.49 16.47
N LEU A 136 31.81 -1.69 15.26
CA LEU A 136 32.63 -2.04 14.09
C LEU A 136 33.12 -0.83 13.28
N SER A 137 32.57 0.37 13.48
CA SER A 137 33.00 1.59 12.76
C SER A 137 34.16 2.34 13.41
N SER A 138 34.55 1.99 14.65
CA SER A 138 35.64 2.66 15.38
C SER A 138 37.03 2.07 15.07
N GLN A 139 37.14 0.89 14.45
CA GLN A 139 38.42 0.37 13.95
C GLN A 139 38.79 0.84 12.53
N SER A 140 37.86 1.38 11.75
CA SER A 140 38.15 1.84 10.37
C SER A 140 38.94 3.16 10.31
N ASN A 141 38.89 4.01 11.34
CA ASN A 141 39.55 5.34 11.31
C ASN A 141 40.96 5.36 11.94
N ALA A 142 41.50 4.20 12.37
CA ALA A 142 42.84 4.12 12.96
C ALA A 142 43.95 3.77 11.94
N GLN A 143 43.61 3.55 10.66
CA GLN A 143 44.59 3.18 9.61
C GLN A 143 44.91 4.28 8.59
N GLU A 144 44.34 5.48 8.71
CA GLU A 144 44.57 6.58 7.74
C GLU A 144 45.37 7.76 8.34
N SER A 145 46.34 7.45 9.21
CA SER A 145 47.32 8.44 9.71
C SER A 145 48.72 7.83 9.81
N GLN A 146 49.19 7.26 8.70
CA GLN A 146 50.62 7.16 8.37
C GLN A 146 50.89 7.98 7.11
#